data_AF-A0A2K1KE52-F1
#
_entry.id   AF-A0A2K1KE52-F1
#
_cell.length_a   1.000
_cell.length_b   1.000
_cell.length_c   1.000
_cell.angle_alpha   90.00
_cell.angle_beta   90.00
_cell.angle_gamma   90.00
#
_symmetry.space_group_name_H-M   'P 1'
#
loop_
_entity.id
_entity.type
_entity.pdbx_description
1 polymer ?
#
loop_
_entity_poly.entity_id
_entity_poly.type
_entity_poly.pdbx_seq_one_letter_code
_entity_poly.pdbx_strand_id
1 'polypeptide(L)'
;MGSSRVLVLLLLSATVMAVTADVVSLTDATYADKLKEQDTLWFIKFFAPWCGHCRTLAPTWEKLGTALADESGIEVASVDCTTSKATCTKADIRSYPSLKIFYNGEEVKKYQGARDLESLKAFVLQEYAEATKAAKSEEAAVL
;
A
#
# COMPACT_ATOMS: atom_id res chain seq x y z
N MET A 1 1.91 7.71 61.80
CA MET A 1 0.87 7.54 60.77
C MET A 1 0.35 8.92 60.39
N GLY A 2 0.62 9.51 59.23
CA GLY A 2 0.83 8.94 57.91
C GLY A 2 -0.41 9.23 57.06
N SER A 3 -0.35 10.26 56.21
CA SER A 3 -1.20 10.38 55.02
C SER A 3 -0.54 11.35 54.05
N SER A 4 0.23 10.74 53.15
CA SER A 4 0.97 11.37 52.07
C SER A 4 0.07 12.18 51.17
N ARG A 5 0.61 13.33 50.77
CA ARG A 5 0.15 14.14 49.64
C ARG A 5 0.12 13.28 48.37
N VAL A 6 -1.05 13.12 47.77
CA VAL A 6 -1.20 12.47 46.47
C VAL A 6 -0.70 13.44 45.40
N LEU A 7 0.47 13.16 44.84
CA LEU A 7 1.04 13.89 43.71
C LEU A 7 0.41 13.30 42.42
N VAL A 8 -0.55 14.00 41.84
CA VAL A 8 -1.14 13.63 40.54
C VAL A 8 -0.17 14.06 39.44
N LEU A 9 0.60 13.11 38.91
CA LEU A 9 1.46 13.30 37.74
C LEU A 9 0.60 13.27 36.48
N LEU A 10 0.34 14.45 35.90
CA LEU A 10 -0.22 14.62 34.56
C LEU A 10 0.81 14.14 33.52
N LEU A 11 0.63 12.91 33.04
CA LEU A 11 1.33 12.40 31.87
C LEU A 11 0.77 13.10 30.62
N LEU A 12 1.47 14.13 30.15
CA LEU A 12 1.30 14.67 28.79
C LEU A 12 1.74 13.57 27.80
N SER A 13 0.79 12.77 27.32
CA SER A 13 1.04 11.86 26.22
C SER A 13 1.29 12.69 24.96
N ALA A 14 2.56 12.87 24.60
CA ALA A 14 2.94 13.27 23.27
C ALA A 14 2.57 12.13 22.31
N THR A 15 1.41 12.22 21.67
CA THR A 15 1.09 11.37 20.53
C THR A 15 2.05 11.74 19.41
N VAL A 16 3.06 10.91 19.21
CA VAL A 16 3.90 10.94 18.01
C VAL A 16 2.96 10.60 16.85
N MET A 17 2.49 11.60 16.12
CA MET A 17 1.94 11.38 14.78
C MET A 17 3.10 10.90 13.92
N ALA A 18 3.14 9.59 13.68
CA ALA A 18 4.05 9.01 12.73
C ALA A 18 3.69 9.58 11.34
N VAL A 19 4.62 10.31 10.74
CA VAL A 19 4.54 10.67 9.33
C VAL A 19 4.73 9.37 8.55
N THR A 20 3.63 8.78 8.09
CA THR A 20 3.66 7.66 7.18
C THR A 20 4.28 8.15 5.87
N ALA A 21 5.29 7.44 5.38
CA ALA A 21 5.74 7.66 4.01
C ALA A 21 4.55 7.39 3.09
N ASP A 22 4.20 8.34 2.21
CA ASP A 22 3.06 8.23 1.30
C ASP A 22 3.15 7.03 0.34
N VAL A 23 4.35 6.45 0.19
CA VAL A 23 4.59 5.18 -0.48
C VAL A 23 5.23 4.19 0.49
N VAL A 24 4.53 3.08 0.76
CA VAL A 24 5.00 2.02 1.65
C VAL A 24 6.08 1.19 0.98
N SER A 25 7.22 0.98 1.65
CA SER A 25 8.26 0.05 1.19
C SER A 25 7.99 -1.35 1.75
N LEU A 26 7.65 -2.28 0.87
CA LEU A 26 7.40 -3.68 1.21
C LEU A 26 8.64 -4.52 0.93
N THR A 27 8.92 -5.46 1.82
CA THR A 27 10.08 -6.36 1.79
C THR A 27 9.65 -7.80 1.90
N ASP A 28 10.58 -8.74 1.72
CA ASP A 28 10.34 -10.18 1.98
C ASP A 28 9.78 -10.47 3.39
N ALA A 29 10.08 -9.62 4.37
CA ALA A 29 9.58 -9.78 5.73
C ALA A 29 8.19 -9.15 5.97
N THR A 30 7.81 -8.11 5.22
CA THR A 30 6.61 -7.31 5.51
C THR A 30 5.47 -7.52 4.51
N TYR A 31 5.79 -7.96 3.29
CA TYR A 31 4.82 -8.08 2.19
C TYR A 31 3.61 -8.94 2.56
N ALA A 32 3.85 -10.17 3.02
CA ALA A 32 2.77 -11.13 3.25
C ALA A 32 1.82 -10.73 4.38
N ASP A 33 2.31 -10.05 5.42
CA ASP A 33 1.47 -9.65 6.54
C ASP A 33 0.71 -8.36 6.25
N LYS A 34 1.34 -7.40 5.55
CA LYS A 34 0.69 -6.16 5.13
C LYS A 34 -0.48 -6.38 4.18
N LEU A 35 -0.34 -7.33 3.27
CA LEU A 35 -1.39 -7.63 2.30
C LEU A 35 -2.63 -8.30 2.94
N LYS A 36 -2.58 -8.77 4.19
CA LYS A 36 -3.72 -9.34 4.91
C LYS A 36 -4.63 -8.28 5.56
N GLU A 37 -4.27 -7.01 5.49
CA GLU A 37 -5.13 -5.93 5.97
C GLU A 37 -6.46 -5.97 5.21
N GLN A 38 -7.55 -6.18 5.94
CA GLN A 38 -8.90 -6.33 5.39
C GLN A 38 -9.42 -5.00 4.88
N ASP A 39 -10.22 -5.07 3.82
CA ASP A 39 -10.81 -3.94 3.10
C ASP A 39 -9.78 -2.96 2.52
N THR A 40 -8.53 -3.40 2.38
CA THR A 40 -7.44 -2.60 1.84
C THR A 40 -7.05 -3.07 0.45
N LEU A 41 -7.03 -2.13 -0.49
CA LEU A 41 -6.45 -2.27 -1.80
C LEU A 41 -5.00 -1.77 -1.80
N TRP A 42 -4.07 -2.62 -2.22
CA TRP A 42 -2.67 -2.30 -2.39
C TRP A 42 -2.33 -2.14 -3.87
N PHE A 43 -1.85 -0.95 -4.26
CA PHE A 43 -1.25 -0.73 -5.58
C PHE A 43 0.26 -0.74 -5.48
N ILE A 44 0.89 -1.80 -6.00
CA ILE A 44 2.30 -2.12 -5.75
C ILE A 44 3.14 -1.99 -7.01
N LYS A 45 4.22 -1.20 -6.93
CA LYS A 45 5.29 -1.11 -7.93
C LYS A 45 6.44 -2.05 -7.58
N PHE A 46 6.60 -3.09 -8.38
CA PHE A 46 7.77 -3.97 -8.34
C PHE A 46 8.85 -3.43 -9.28
N PHE A 47 10.04 -3.15 -8.75
CA PHE A 47 11.09 -2.45 -9.47
C PHE A 47 12.49 -2.98 -9.18
N ALA A 48 13.47 -2.48 -9.95
CA ALA A 48 14.89 -2.58 -9.63
C ALA A 48 15.54 -1.19 -9.80
N PRO A 49 16.46 -0.76 -8.90
CA PRO A 49 16.97 0.62 -8.86
C PRO A 49 17.80 0.99 -10.10
N TRP A 50 18.46 0.01 -10.72
CA TRP A 50 19.24 0.20 -11.94
C TRP A 50 18.39 0.27 -13.22
N CYS A 51 17.09 -0.03 -13.16
CA CYS A 51 16.20 0.02 -14.32
C CYS A 51 15.81 1.46 -14.70
N GLY A 52 16.11 1.86 -15.94
CA GLY A 52 15.79 3.20 -16.46
C GLY A 52 14.30 3.55 -16.39
N HIS A 53 13.42 2.66 -16.86
CA HIS A 53 11.97 2.87 -16.81
C HIS A 53 11.42 2.99 -15.38
N CYS A 54 12.02 2.31 -14.41
CA CYS A 54 11.66 2.43 -13.00
C CYS A 54 12.01 3.82 -12.47
N ARG A 55 13.20 4.32 -12.78
CA ARG A 55 13.63 5.67 -12.37
C ARG A 55 12.75 6.75 -12.99
N THR A 56 12.34 6.60 -14.24
CA THR A 56 11.40 7.52 -14.90
C THR A 56 10.03 7.54 -14.20
N LEU A 57 9.54 6.38 -13.75
CA LEU A 57 8.24 6.28 -13.07
C LEU A 57 8.27 6.75 -11.62
N ALA A 58 9.42 6.63 -10.94
CA ALA A 58 9.57 6.95 -9.52
C ALA A 58 8.91 8.28 -9.08
N PRO A 59 9.18 9.45 -9.72
CA PRO A 59 8.57 10.71 -9.28
C PRO A 59 7.04 10.73 -9.41
N THR A 60 6.48 10.10 -10.44
CA THR A 60 5.02 9.99 -10.58
C THR A 60 4.44 9.05 -9.53
N TRP A 61 5.16 7.99 -9.19
CA TRP A 61 4.75 7.03 -8.16
C TRP A 61 4.68 7.67 -6.76
N GLU A 62 5.66 8.50 -6.40
CA GLU A 62 5.62 9.25 -5.14
C GLU A 62 4.44 10.23 -5.11
N LYS A 63 4.21 10.96 -6.21
CA LYS A 63 3.04 11.86 -6.33
C LYS A 63 1.71 11.10 -6.20
N LEU A 64 1.64 9.88 -6.71
CA LEU A 64 0.46 9.03 -6.60
C LEU A 64 0.19 8.67 -5.14
N GLY A 65 1.23 8.26 -4.41
CA GLY A 65 1.14 8.01 -2.96
C GLY A 65 0.57 9.22 -2.23
N THR A 66 1.19 10.40 -2.42
CA THR A 66 0.71 11.63 -1.77
C THR A 66 -0.72 11.99 -2.19
N ALA A 67 -1.10 11.78 -3.45
CA ALA A 67 -2.43 12.11 -3.95
C ALA A 67 -3.55 11.17 -3.48
N LEU A 68 -3.20 10.06 -2.81
CA LEU A 68 -4.09 9.04 -2.27
C LEU A 68 -3.92 8.85 -0.76
N ALA A 69 -3.07 9.63 -0.09
CA ALA A 69 -2.79 9.49 1.34
C ALA A 69 -4.04 9.65 2.23
N ASP A 70 -5.04 10.42 1.76
CA ASP A 70 -6.31 10.63 2.46
C ASP A 70 -7.41 9.63 2.05
N GLU A 71 -7.16 8.75 1.07
CA GLU A 71 -8.13 7.75 0.60
C GLU A 71 -8.06 6.48 1.46
N SER A 72 -8.97 6.36 2.41
CA SER A 72 -9.01 5.19 3.29
C SER A 72 -9.27 3.89 2.52
N GLY A 73 -8.46 2.88 2.83
CA GLY A 73 -8.52 1.56 2.17
C GLY A 73 -7.76 1.48 0.86
N ILE A 74 -6.98 2.50 0.47
CA ILE A 74 -6.03 2.44 -0.64
C ILE A 74 -4.61 2.69 -0.13
N GLU A 75 -3.72 1.76 -0.42
CA GLU A 75 -2.30 1.84 -0.06
C GLU A 75 -1.43 1.79 -1.32
N VAL A 76 -0.51 2.74 -1.46
CA VAL A 76 0.46 2.77 -2.55
C VAL A 76 1.80 2.25 -2.04
N ALA A 77 2.35 1.24 -2.70
CA ALA A 77 3.56 0.57 -2.22
C ALA A 77 4.61 0.33 -3.30
N SER A 78 5.83 0.04 -2.87
CA SER A 78 6.96 -0.34 -3.71
C SER A 78 7.67 -1.57 -3.15
N VAL A 79 8.15 -2.44 -4.03
CA VAL A 79 9.01 -3.59 -3.69
C VAL A 79 10.26 -3.54 -4.58
N ASP A 80 11.44 -3.46 -3.96
CA ASP A 80 12.71 -3.61 -4.65
C ASP A 80 13.03 -5.10 -4.83
N CYS A 81 12.93 -5.59 -6.06
CA CYS A 81 13.16 -6.99 -6.40
C CYS A 81 14.64 -7.39 -6.39
N THR A 82 15.57 -6.45 -6.21
CA THR A 82 16.99 -6.79 -6.04
C THR A 82 17.30 -7.26 -4.62
N THR A 83 16.54 -6.78 -3.64
CA THR A 83 16.65 -7.14 -2.22
C THR A 83 15.54 -8.08 -1.76
N SER A 84 14.34 -7.97 -2.35
CA SER A 84 13.14 -8.76 -1.99
C SER A 84 12.81 -9.81 -3.05
N LYS A 85 13.75 -10.74 -3.27
CA LYS A 85 13.69 -11.71 -4.38
C LYS A 85 12.58 -12.74 -4.19
N ALA A 86 12.33 -13.17 -2.94
CA ALA A 86 11.30 -14.18 -2.67
C ALA A 86 9.91 -13.63 -2.97
N THR A 87 9.64 -12.39 -2.54
CA THR A 87 8.40 -11.67 -2.85
C THR A 87 8.18 -11.53 -4.34
N CYS A 88 9.18 -11.04 -5.08
CA CYS A 88 9.03 -10.83 -6.52
C CYS A 88 8.89 -12.13 -7.31
N THR A 89 9.50 -13.23 -6.84
CA THR A 89 9.27 -14.56 -7.43
C THR A 89 7.84 -15.02 -7.17
N LYS A 90 7.36 -14.91 -5.91
CA LYS A 90 6.00 -15.28 -5.53
C LYS A 90 4.94 -14.47 -6.29
N ALA A 91 5.21 -13.19 -6.53
CA ALA A 91 4.34 -12.30 -7.30
C ALA A 91 4.53 -12.41 -8.83
N ASP A 92 5.25 -13.44 -9.33
CA ASP A 92 5.52 -13.69 -10.77
C ASP A 92 6.03 -12.45 -11.53
N ILE A 93 6.99 -11.74 -10.94
CA ILE A 93 7.56 -10.54 -11.55
C ILE A 93 8.67 -10.92 -12.54
N ARG A 94 8.38 -10.73 -13.83
CA ARG A 94 9.31 -11.06 -14.93
C ARG A 94 9.94 -9.86 -15.62
N SER A 95 9.45 -8.65 -15.36
CA SER A 95 9.89 -7.42 -16.00
C SER A 95 9.68 -6.21 -15.10
N TYR A 96 10.51 -5.17 -15.28
CA TYR A 96 10.43 -3.95 -14.47
C TYR A 96 10.11 -2.70 -15.31
N PRO A 97 9.34 -1.74 -14.76
CA PRO A 97 8.50 -1.92 -13.58
C PRO A 97 7.31 -2.84 -13.90
N SER A 98 6.83 -3.58 -12.89
CA SER A 98 5.52 -4.24 -12.93
C SER A 98 4.62 -3.63 -11.88
N LEU A 99 3.38 -3.30 -12.27
CA LEU A 99 2.41 -2.61 -11.43
C LEU A 99 1.21 -3.53 -11.25
N LYS A 100 0.88 -3.88 -9.99
CA LYS A 100 -0.18 -4.85 -9.67
C LYS A 100 -1.04 -4.35 -8.51
N ILE A 101 -2.32 -4.70 -8.58
CA ILE A 101 -3.34 -4.44 -7.57
C ILE A 101 -3.57 -5.72 -6.79
N PHE A 102 -3.57 -5.58 -5.47
CA PHE A 102 -4.00 -6.62 -4.55
C PHE A 102 -5.15 -6.10 -3.70
N TYR A 103 -6.13 -6.94 -3.40
CA TYR A 103 -7.22 -6.62 -2.48
C TYR A 103 -7.43 -7.79 -1.55
N ASN A 104 -7.47 -7.54 -0.24
CA ASN A 104 -7.59 -8.59 0.79
C ASN A 104 -6.58 -9.75 0.60
N GLY A 105 -5.36 -9.41 0.18
CA GLY A 105 -4.26 -10.36 0.01
C GLY A 105 -4.20 -11.08 -1.33
N GLU A 106 -5.21 -10.90 -2.20
CA GLU A 106 -5.28 -11.56 -3.50
C GLU A 106 -4.89 -10.62 -4.63
N GLU A 107 -4.17 -11.14 -5.64
CA GLU A 107 -3.87 -10.37 -6.85
C GLU A 107 -5.14 -10.23 -7.69
N VAL A 108 -5.59 -8.99 -7.88
CA VAL A 108 -6.81 -8.70 -8.65
C VAL A 108 -6.47 -8.32 -10.08
N LYS A 109 -5.40 -7.54 -10.29
CA LYS A 109 -5.09 -7.00 -11.62
C LYS A 109 -3.66 -6.57 -11.81
N LYS A 110 -3.22 -6.64 -13.07
CA LYS A 110 -1.98 -6.03 -13.54
C LYS A 110 -2.28 -4.77 -14.35
N TYR A 111 -1.62 -3.67 -14.02
CA TYR A 111 -1.76 -2.42 -14.77
C TYR A 111 -0.85 -2.40 -16.01
N GLN A 112 -1.41 -1.99 -17.15
CA GLN A 112 -0.72 -1.91 -18.43
C GLN A 112 -0.92 -0.55 -19.15
N GLY A 113 -1.56 0.40 -18.49
CA GLY A 113 -1.89 1.71 -19.07
C GLY A 113 -0.76 2.74 -19.02
N ALA A 114 -1.14 3.99 -19.26
CA ALA A 114 -0.22 5.13 -19.26
C ALA A 114 0.32 5.43 -17.85
N ARG A 115 1.56 5.93 -17.78
CA ARG A 115 2.30 6.04 -16.51
C ARG A 115 2.35 7.47 -15.98
N ASP A 116 1.42 8.32 -16.41
CA ASP A 116 1.14 9.63 -15.83
C ASP A 116 0.24 9.51 -14.58
N LEU A 117 0.25 10.56 -13.77
CA LEU A 117 -0.44 10.59 -12.47
C LEU A 117 -1.94 10.34 -12.60
N GLU A 118 -2.58 11.03 -13.55
CA GLU A 118 -4.05 10.96 -13.74
C GLU A 118 -4.49 9.54 -14.13
N SER A 119 -3.77 8.92 -15.07
CA SER A 119 -4.08 7.55 -15.51
C SER A 119 -3.91 6.51 -14.41
N LEU A 120 -2.90 6.68 -13.54
CA LEU A 120 -2.67 5.79 -12.39
C LEU A 120 -3.72 6.00 -11.30
N LYS A 121 -4.04 7.26 -10.98
CA LYS A 121 -5.04 7.62 -9.98
C LYS A 121 -6.44 7.16 -10.37
N ALA A 122 -6.84 7.42 -11.62
CA ALA A 122 -8.14 6.98 -12.11
C ALA A 122 -8.29 5.45 -12.06
N PHE A 123 -7.22 4.74 -12.45
CA PHE A 123 -7.21 3.28 -12.41
C PHE A 123 -7.40 2.73 -10.99
N VAL A 124 -6.59 3.16 -10.02
CA VAL A 124 -6.66 2.61 -8.65
C VAL A 124 -8.00 2.92 -7.98
N LEU A 125 -8.56 4.12 -8.19
CA LEU A 125 -9.89 4.47 -7.69
C LEU A 125 -11.00 3.60 -8.31
N GLN A 126 -10.91 3.32 -9.60
CA GLN A 126 -11.87 2.44 -10.28
C GLN A 126 -11.79 1.01 -9.71
N GLU A 127 -10.59 0.44 -9.61
CA GLU A 127 -10.41 -0.93 -9.12
C GLU A 127 -10.82 -1.06 -7.64
N TYR A 128 -10.62 -0.02 -6.82
CA TYR A 128 -11.12 -0.01 -5.44
C TYR A 128 -12.65 -0.02 -5.37
N ALA A 129 -13.32 0.78 -6.20
CA ALA A 129 -14.77 0.78 -6.28
C ALA A 129 -15.33 -0.57 -6.77
N GLU A 130 -14.67 -1.21 -7.74
CA GLU A 130 -15.05 -2.54 -8.24
C GLU A 130 -14.85 -3.62 -7.16
N ALA A 131 -13.71 -3.64 -6.49
CA ALA A 131 -13.37 -4.63 -5.46
C ALA A 131 -14.31 -4.54 -4.24
N THR A 132 -14.57 -3.33 -3.74
CA THR A 132 -15.46 -3.12 -2.59
C THR A 132 -16.92 -3.46 -2.92
N LYS A 133 -17.37 -3.22 -4.16
CA LYS A 133 -18.70 -3.64 -4.61
C LYS A 133 -18.81 -5.17 -4.66
N ALA A 134 -17.80 -5.85 -5.19
CA ALA A 134 -17.77 -7.31 -5.26
C ALA A 134 -17.81 -7.92 -3.85
N ALA A 135 -16.97 -7.44 -2.92
CA ALA A 135 -16.93 -7.91 -1.55
C ALA A 135 -18.27 -7.77 -0.82
N LYS A 136 -18.93 -6.59 -0.94
CA LYS A 136 -20.25 -6.35 -0.34
C LYS A 136 -21.34 -7.26 -0.92
N SER A 137 -21.26 -7.59 -2.20
CA SER A 137 -22.25 -8.47 -2.83
C SER A 137 -22.09 -9.94 -2.40
N GLU A 138 -20.86 -10.37 -2.11
CA GLU A 138 -20.59 -11.71 -1.60
C GLU A 138 -21.04 -11.85 -0.15
N GLU A 139 -20.75 -10.86 0.70
CA GLU A 139 -21.22 -10.84 2.10
C GLU A 139 -22.75 -10.89 2.18
N ALA A 140 -23.44 -10.13 1.32
CA ALA A 140 -24.91 -10.14 1.25
C ALA A 140 -25.52 -11.46 0.74
N ALA A 141 -24.74 -12.29 0.03
CA ALA A 141 -25.18 -13.58 -0.49
C ALA A 141 -24.96 -14.74 0.51
N VAL A 142 -24.19 -14.50 1.57
CA VAL A 142 -23.90 -15.47 2.64
C VAL A 142 -24.86 -15.30 3.83
N LEU A 143 -25.69 -14.25 3.82
CA LEU A 143 -26.79 -14.01 4.76
C LEU A 143 -28.12 -14.56 4.25
#